data_AF-A0A126Z8R3-F1
#
_entry.id   AF-A0A126Z8R3-F1
#
_cell.length_a   1.000
_cell.length_b   1.000
_cell.length_c   1.000
_cell.angle_alpha   90.00
_cell.angle_beta   90.00
_cell.angle_gamma   90.00
#
_symmetry.space_group_name_H-M   'P 1'
#
loop_
_entity.id
_entity.type
_entity.pdbx_description
1 polymer ?
#
loop_
_entity_poly.entity_id
_entity_poly.type
_entity_poly.pdbx_seq_one_letter_code
_entity_poly.pdbx_strand_id
1 'polypeptide(L)'
;MSLTMTDGMSLLDDLGLTAAYPSPGLLNVVSGKQTWHLRPFVMGAPPTPSRVARDLKSIEPPSAWNGVLYIVDHLSPSLTTRALSDPLVAVIAVRERKAIVGGEEKRNTGSGIPVSPARTGGRVPWGRMAVGRVLLRTAKPRTQTVLANEAGVTQQVVHQSLRSLSRFGVDDDHRPATVTHPERLWDYLVNDYPGGRGLRRPWTAVAELREQVERAQRVAGDTETLLSGDSAADEIAPWRRSRLAVLYAASDLDLSARFAPADPGVAPTLEVVVPDDPTIFATAAAWADGPSRLTDPIITAWEVSRSPGPDARDAVERLRERVLSRWGVA
;
A
#
# COMPACT_ATOMS: atom_id res chain seq x y z
N MET A 1 17.61 -9.08 5.96
CA MET A 1 18.83 -8.69 6.71
C MET A 1 18.49 -8.59 8.19
N SER A 2 19.49 -8.70 9.07
CA SER A 2 19.37 -8.30 10.47
C SER A 2 19.50 -6.79 10.58
N LEU A 3 18.48 -6.11 11.09
CA LEU A 3 18.48 -4.65 11.29
C LEU A 3 19.59 -4.24 12.27
N THR A 4 20.38 -3.23 11.90
CA THR A 4 21.51 -2.72 12.69
C THR A 4 21.30 -1.26 13.10
N MET A 5 22.16 -0.78 14.02
CA MET A 5 22.23 0.65 14.34
C MET A 5 22.72 1.48 13.14
N THR A 6 23.62 0.92 12.33
CA THR A 6 24.20 1.57 11.15
C THR A 6 23.13 1.89 10.09
N ASP A 7 22.21 0.95 9.83
CA ASP A 7 21.12 1.16 8.86
C ASP A 7 20.24 2.36 9.24
N GLY A 8 19.95 2.52 10.54
CA GLY A 8 19.20 3.66 11.06
C GLY A 8 19.99 4.97 11.00
N MET A 9 21.31 4.94 11.22
CA MET A 9 22.18 6.11 11.13
C MET A 9 22.36 6.61 9.69
N SER A 10 22.61 5.71 8.74
CA SER A 10 22.66 6.07 7.32
C SER A 10 21.33 6.64 6.83
N LEU A 11 20.20 6.13 7.33
CA LEU A 11 18.89 6.70 6.99
C LEU A 11 18.65 8.09 7.60
N LEU A 12 19.23 8.44 8.75
CA LEU A 12 19.14 9.82 9.27
C LEU A 12 19.89 10.80 8.37
N ASP A 13 21.08 10.44 7.90
CA ASP A 13 21.89 11.25 6.98
C ASP A 13 21.19 11.40 5.62
N ASP A 14 20.66 10.30 5.06
CA ASP A 14 19.76 10.26 3.89
C ASP A 14 18.48 11.14 4.04
N LEU A 15 18.09 11.49 5.27
CA LEU A 15 16.93 12.32 5.58
C LEU A 15 17.31 13.79 5.90
N GLY A 16 18.59 14.14 5.85
CA GLY A 16 19.10 15.46 6.24
C GLY A 16 19.00 15.74 7.75
N LEU A 17 18.89 14.70 8.58
CA LEU A 17 18.84 14.78 10.04
C LEU A 17 20.24 14.54 10.62
N THR A 18 20.95 15.60 10.98
CA THR A 18 22.29 15.50 11.59
C THR A 18 22.21 14.71 12.90
N ALA A 19 22.98 13.63 13.00
CA ALA A 19 22.98 12.74 14.16
C ALA A 19 24.40 12.41 14.64
N ALA A 20 24.59 12.38 15.96
CA ALA A 20 25.90 12.21 16.60
C ALA A 20 25.79 11.49 17.94
N TYR A 21 26.80 10.69 18.30
CA TYR A 21 26.88 10.02 19.61
C TYR A 21 27.68 10.88 20.59
N PRO A 22 27.06 11.58 21.55
CA PRO A 22 27.79 12.26 22.63
C PRO A 22 28.39 11.28 23.63
N SER A 23 27.81 10.09 23.79
CA SER A 23 28.23 9.06 24.74
C SER A 23 27.66 7.68 24.35
N PRO A 24 28.24 6.57 24.85
CA PRO A 24 27.72 5.23 24.57
C PRO A 24 26.27 5.07 25.05
N GLY A 25 25.37 4.67 24.14
CA GLY A 25 23.97 4.45 24.45
C GLY A 25 23.08 5.70 24.42
N LEU A 26 23.60 6.86 23.99
CA LEU A 26 22.83 8.08 23.73
C LEU A 26 23.13 8.58 22.31
N LEU A 27 22.11 9.05 21.60
CA LEU A 27 22.21 9.66 20.27
C LEU A 27 21.58 11.04 20.28
N ASN A 28 22.34 12.06 19.90
CA ASN A 28 21.80 13.38 19.59
C ASN A 28 21.29 13.38 18.15
N VAL A 29 20.05 13.80 17.92
CA VAL A 29 19.49 14.01 16.57
C VAL A 29 18.96 15.44 16.46
N VAL A 30 19.37 16.17 15.44
CA VAL A 30 18.91 17.53 15.16
C VAL A 30 17.73 17.48 14.19
N SER A 31 16.59 18.03 14.60
CA SER A 31 15.41 18.22 13.75
C SER A 31 14.95 19.68 13.83
N GLY A 32 14.89 20.37 12.69
CA GLY A 32 14.60 21.81 12.63
C GLY A 32 15.67 22.62 13.36
N LYS A 33 15.28 23.36 14.41
CA LYS A 33 16.19 24.10 15.29
C LYS A 33 16.51 23.35 16.60
N GLN A 34 16.03 22.12 16.75
CA GLN A 34 15.99 21.40 18.03
C GLN A 34 16.89 20.18 18.03
N THR A 35 17.75 20.06 19.04
CA THR A 35 18.49 18.83 19.34
C THR A 35 17.66 17.96 20.28
N TRP A 36 17.54 16.68 19.95
CA TRP A 36 16.88 15.64 20.74
C TRP A 36 17.92 14.67 21.29
N HIS A 37 17.84 14.35 22.59
CA HIS A 37 18.76 13.46 23.28
C HIS A 37 18.08 12.09 23.45
N LEU A 38 18.33 11.18 22.50
CA LEU A 38 17.53 9.98 22.29
C LEU A 38 18.29 8.71 22.65
N ARG A 39 17.69 7.84 23.48
CA ARG A 39 18.22 6.50 23.78
C ARG A 39 17.82 5.52 22.67
N PRO A 40 18.74 4.98 21.87
CA PRO A 40 18.41 4.16 20.72
C PRO A 40 18.13 2.69 21.09
N PHE A 41 17.13 2.11 20.43
CA PHE A 41 16.78 0.69 20.50
C PHE A 41 16.57 0.14 19.09
N VAL A 42 17.41 -0.81 18.68
CA VAL A 42 17.27 -1.50 17.38
C VAL A 42 16.35 -2.71 17.54
N MET A 43 15.30 -2.81 16.74
CA MET A 43 14.28 -3.86 16.86
C MET A 43 13.73 -4.28 15.50
N GLY A 44 13.79 -5.57 15.16
CA GLY A 44 13.23 -6.12 13.91
C GLY A 44 11.69 -6.04 13.77
N ALA A 45 10.98 -5.51 14.77
CA ALA A 45 9.56 -5.23 14.75
C ALA A 45 9.23 -4.06 15.70
N PRO A 46 8.14 -3.30 15.47
CA PRO A 46 7.71 -2.22 16.36
C PRO A 46 7.56 -2.62 17.84
N PRO A 47 8.01 -1.79 18.80
CA PRO A 47 7.71 -1.99 20.22
C PRO A 47 6.19 -1.91 20.50
N THR A 48 5.74 -2.65 21.51
CA THR A 48 4.38 -2.53 22.03
C THR A 48 4.20 -1.21 22.81
N PRO A 49 2.98 -0.65 22.93
CA PRO A 49 2.75 0.56 23.73
C PRO A 49 3.20 0.44 25.19
N SER A 50 3.08 -0.76 25.78
CA SER A 50 3.55 -1.09 27.13
C SER A 50 5.08 -1.22 27.25
N ARG A 51 5.79 -1.36 26.14
CA ARG A 51 7.26 -1.22 26.07
C ARG A 51 7.64 0.25 25.93
N VAL A 52 7.02 1.00 25.01
CA VAL A 52 7.28 2.45 24.86
C VAL A 52 7.07 3.20 26.19
N ALA A 53 5.96 2.93 26.89
CA ALA A 53 5.67 3.52 28.20
C ALA A 53 6.58 3.04 29.36
N ARG A 54 7.40 2.01 29.14
CA ARG A 54 8.43 1.53 30.09
C ARG A 54 9.78 2.15 29.78
N ASP A 55 10.17 2.12 28.51
CA ASP A 55 11.46 2.61 28.05
C ASP A 55 11.53 4.14 28.25
N LEU A 56 10.44 4.89 28.01
CA LEU A 56 10.31 6.32 28.38
C LEU A 56 10.48 6.59 29.88
N LYS A 57 9.97 5.71 30.75
CA LYS A 57 10.14 5.82 32.22
C LYS A 57 11.56 5.49 32.69
N SER A 58 12.44 5.03 31.80
CA SER A 58 13.85 4.74 32.10
C SER A 58 14.81 5.86 31.69
N ILE A 59 14.29 7.06 31.43
CA ILE A 59 15.04 8.23 30.99
C ILE A 59 15.24 9.17 32.18
N GLU A 60 16.49 9.33 32.59
CA GLU A 60 16.95 10.35 33.53
C GLU A 60 18.13 11.11 32.88
N PRO A 61 18.31 12.41 33.15
CA PRO A 61 17.39 13.31 33.87
C PRO A 61 16.18 13.74 33.02
N PRO A 62 15.12 14.29 33.62
CA PRO A 62 13.99 14.85 32.88
C PRO A 62 14.41 16.14 32.14
N SER A 63 14.37 16.11 30.81
CA SER A 63 14.36 17.29 29.94
C SER A 63 13.23 17.14 28.93
N ALA A 64 12.71 18.25 28.40
CA ALA A 64 11.65 18.24 27.38
C ALA A 64 12.10 17.62 26.03
N TRP A 65 13.40 17.28 25.89
CA TRP A 65 14.01 16.76 24.67
C TRP A 65 14.72 15.42 24.88
N ASN A 66 14.62 14.82 26.08
CA ASN A 66 15.23 13.52 26.40
C ASN A 66 14.21 12.39 26.11
N GLY A 67 14.50 11.55 25.12
CA GLY A 67 13.52 10.61 24.56
C GLY A 67 14.05 9.22 24.25
N VAL A 68 13.18 8.36 23.73
CA VAL A 68 13.53 7.07 23.13
C VAL A 68 13.60 7.20 21.61
N LEU A 69 14.53 6.48 20.98
CA LEU A 69 14.56 6.29 19.53
C LEU A 69 14.43 4.80 19.21
N TYR A 70 13.40 4.44 18.45
CA TYR A 70 13.28 3.09 17.90
C TYR A 70 13.77 3.04 16.46
N ILE A 71 14.83 2.28 16.20
CA ILE A 71 15.21 1.88 14.84
C ILE A 71 14.49 0.56 14.57
N VAL A 72 13.54 0.59 13.63
CA VAL A 72 12.66 -0.52 13.29
C VAL A 72 12.75 -0.87 11.82
N ASP A 73 12.43 -2.12 11.49
CA ASP A 73 12.29 -2.57 10.10
C ASP A 73 11.17 -1.78 9.41
N HIS A 74 9.99 -1.71 10.03
CA HIS A 74 8.78 -1.06 9.51
C HIS A 74 8.00 -0.30 10.59
N LEU A 75 7.10 0.61 10.19
CA LEU A 75 6.18 1.29 11.12
C LEU A 75 4.94 0.46 11.45
N SER A 76 4.44 0.60 12.68
CA SER A 76 3.05 0.29 13.01
C SER A 76 2.22 1.58 13.11
N PRO A 77 0.89 1.53 12.88
CA PRO A 77 0.03 2.70 13.09
C PRO A 77 0.10 3.23 14.52
N SER A 78 0.12 2.35 15.53
CA SER A 78 0.21 2.75 16.94
C SER A 78 1.53 3.42 17.32
N LEU A 79 2.65 2.99 16.74
CA LEU A 79 3.95 3.65 16.91
C LEU A 79 3.99 4.99 16.17
N THR A 80 3.40 5.06 14.97
CA THR A 80 3.29 6.28 14.17
C THR A 80 2.48 7.35 14.91
N THR A 81 1.27 7.01 15.37
CA THR A 81 0.44 7.92 16.19
C THR A 81 1.17 8.33 17.47
N ARG A 82 1.87 7.41 18.14
CA ARG A 82 2.63 7.76 19.35
C ARG A 82 3.78 8.73 19.05
N ALA A 83 4.57 8.50 18.01
CA ALA A 83 5.70 9.36 17.66
C ALA A 83 5.29 10.75 17.15
N LEU A 84 4.09 10.88 16.56
CA LEU A 84 3.51 12.17 16.16
C LEU A 84 2.87 12.93 17.34
N SER A 85 2.34 12.23 18.36
CA SER A 85 1.65 12.85 19.51
C SER A 85 2.52 13.00 20.78
N ASP A 86 3.66 12.32 20.85
CA ASP A 86 4.60 12.37 21.97
C ASP A 86 6.01 12.64 21.43
N PRO A 87 6.50 13.90 21.49
CA PRO A 87 7.80 14.27 20.94
C PRO A 87 9.00 13.52 21.55
N LEU A 88 8.83 12.89 22.72
CA LEU A 88 9.86 12.07 23.36
C LEU A 88 9.98 10.65 22.73
N VAL A 89 9.11 10.29 21.78
CA VAL A 89 9.16 9.01 21.05
C VAL A 89 9.57 9.27 19.61
N ALA A 90 10.87 9.15 19.34
CA ALA A 90 11.39 9.13 17.99
C ALA A 90 11.35 7.72 17.39
N VAL A 91 11.22 7.63 16.07
CA VAL A 91 11.29 6.36 15.32
C VAL A 91 11.95 6.56 13.97
N ILE A 92 12.78 5.62 13.56
CA ILE A 92 13.33 5.47 12.21
C ILE A 92 12.86 4.12 11.69
N ALA A 93 12.19 4.12 10.54
CA ALA A 93 11.73 2.91 9.88
C ALA A 93 12.48 2.73 8.56
N VAL A 94 13.34 1.71 8.52
CA VAL A 94 14.35 1.56 7.46
C VAL A 94 13.70 1.18 6.13
N ARG A 95 12.65 0.34 6.14
CA ARG A 95 11.91 -0.08 4.95
C ARG A 95 11.15 1.07 4.26
N GLU A 96 10.47 1.92 5.03
CA GLU A 96 9.70 3.05 4.50
C GLU A 96 10.57 4.29 4.22
N ARG A 97 11.87 4.24 4.54
CA ARG A 97 12.85 5.36 4.46
C ARG A 97 12.29 6.65 5.08
N LYS A 98 11.81 6.50 6.32
CA LYS A 98 11.06 7.51 7.08
C LYS A 98 11.56 7.60 8.51
N ALA A 99 11.66 8.82 9.03
CA ALA A 99 11.85 9.09 10.45
C ALA A 99 10.74 10.00 10.98
N ILE A 100 10.42 9.87 12.27
CA ILE A 100 9.62 10.83 13.02
C ILE A 100 10.44 11.22 14.25
N VAL A 101 10.72 12.51 14.42
CA VAL A 101 11.59 13.04 15.49
C VAL A 101 10.96 14.33 16.03
N GLY A 102 10.64 14.35 17.32
CA GLY A 102 10.02 15.52 17.94
C GLY A 102 8.59 15.81 17.49
N GLY A 103 7.88 14.81 16.95
CA GLY A 103 6.59 14.99 16.29
C GLY A 103 6.67 15.38 14.81
N GLU A 104 7.84 15.80 14.30
CA GLU A 104 8.02 16.08 12.87
C GLU A 104 8.33 14.81 12.08
N GLU A 105 7.61 14.59 10.98
CA GLU A 105 7.90 13.55 10.00
C GLU A 105 8.94 14.03 8.98
N LYS A 106 10.01 13.25 8.78
CA LYS A 106 10.93 13.36 7.64
C LYS A 106 10.84 12.10 6.79
N ARG A 107 10.72 12.30 5.48
CA ARG A 107 10.75 11.23 4.48
C ARG A 107 11.59 11.72 3.31
N ASN A 108 12.46 10.87 2.78
CA ASN A 108 13.31 11.24 1.64
C ASN A 108 12.43 11.31 0.38
N THR A 109 12.32 12.50 -0.21
CA THR A 109 11.52 12.78 -1.41
C THR A 109 12.29 12.57 -2.72
N GLY A 110 13.53 12.08 -2.66
CA GLY A 110 14.22 11.52 -3.81
C GLY A 110 13.41 10.36 -4.41
N SER A 111 13.42 10.25 -5.74
CA SER A 111 12.52 9.36 -6.48
C SER A 111 12.64 7.90 -6.05
N GLY A 112 11.74 7.46 -5.17
CA GLY A 112 11.70 6.11 -4.62
C GLY A 112 10.33 5.49 -4.86
N ILE A 113 10.34 4.32 -5.50
CA ILE A 113 9.17 3.47 -5.70
C ILE A 113 8.48 3.28 -4.33
N PRO A 114 7.17 3.54 -4.19
CA PRO A 114 6.50 3.39 -2.90
C PRO A 114 6.34 1.90 -2.56
N VAL A 115 7.30 1.40 -1.77
CA VAL A 115 7.37 0.04 -1.24
C VAL A 115 6.01 -0.41 -0.69
N SER A 116 5.53 -1.56 -1.17
CA SER A 116 4.24 -2.13 -0.75
C SER A 116 4.10 -2.24 0.78
N PRO A 117 2.89 -2.04 1.35
CA PRO A 117 2.68 -2.00 2.79
C PRO A 117 3.24 -3.22 3.54
N ALA A 118 3.89 -2.96 4.67
CA ALA A 118 4.45 -4.01 5.54
C ALA A 118 3.34 -4.91 6.13
N ARG A 119 3.72 -6.15 6.48
CA ARG A 119 2.77 -7.20 6.89
C ARG A 119 2.28 -6.99 8.32
N THR A 120 1.18 -6.24 8.47
CA THR A 120 0.35 -6.28 9.68
C THR A 120 -0.01 -7.73 10.04
N GLY A 121 0.27 -8.12 11.29
CA GLY A 121 0.16 -9.51 11.79
C GLY A 121 -1.26 -10.02 12.05
N GLY A 122 -2.28 -9.41 11.45
CA GLY A 122 -3.64 -9.94 11.40
C GLY A 122 -3.89 -10.65 10.08
N ARG A 123 -4.81 -11.62 10.03
CA ARG A 123 -5.27 -12.19 8.76
C ARG A 123 -5.84 -11.08 7.89
N VAL A 124 -5.26 -10.86 6.71
CA VAL A 124 -5.70 -9.79 5.80
C VAL A 124 -7.16 -10.04 5.40
N PRO A 125 -8.05 -9.03 5.49
CA PRO A 125 -9.46 -9.20 5.20
C PRO A 125 -9.76 -9.23 3.68
N TRP A 126 -8.94 -9.91 2.88
CA TRP A 126 -9.03 -9.97 1.42
C TRP A 126 -10.45 -10.29 0.95
N GLY A 127 -11.09 -11.30 1.53
CA GLY A 127 -12.48 -11.66 1.19
C GLY A 127 -13.51 -10.55 1.47
N ARG A 128 -13.31 -9.71 2.49
CA ARG A 128 -14.17 -8.53 2.73
C ARG A 128 -13.91 -7.44 1.68
N MET A 129 -12.64 -7.22 1.33
CA MET A 129 -12.29 -6.26 0.28
C MET A 129 -12.83 -6.72 -1.08
N ALA A 130 -12.74 -8.01 -1.40
CA ALA A 130 -13.30 -8.62 -2.60
C ALA A 130 -14.83 -8.46 -2.68
N VAL A 131 -15.54 -8.77 -1.59
CA VAL A 131 -17.01 -8.56 -1.50
C VAL A 131 -17.36 -7.09 -1.70
N GLY A 132 -16.60 -6.15 -1.12
CA GLY A 132 -16.78 -4.72 -1.37
C GLY A 132 -16.54 -4.32 -2.84
N ARG A 133 -15.43 -4.80 -3.44
CA ARG A 133 -15.07 -4.53 -4.84
C ARG A 133 -16.12 -5.05 -5.81
N VAL A 134 -16.72 -6.23 -5.58
CA VAL A 134 -17.81 -6.70 -6.45
C VAL A 134 -19.13 -6.00 -6.15
N LEU A 135 -19.42 -5.62 -4.90
CA LEU A 135 -20.61 -4.84 -4.59
C LEU A 135 -20.65 -3.53 -5.39
N LEU A 136 -19.54 -2.76 -5.42
CA LEU A 136 -19.42 -1.51 -6.21
C LEU A 136 -19.64 -1.64 -7.72
N ARG A 137 -19.55 -2.85 -8.28
CA ARG A 137 -19.64 -3.11 -9.73
C ARG A 137 -20.93 -2.61 -10.38
N THR A 138 -22.04 -2.74 -9.68
CA THR A 138 -23.38 -2.40 -10.17
C THR A 138 -24.39 -2.24 -9.02
N ALA A 139 -25.28 -1.25 -9.15
CA ALA A 139 -26.41 -1.02 -8.26
C ALA A 139 -27.45 -2.15 -8.24
N LYS A 140 -27.39 -3.12 -9.17
CA LYS A 140 -28.27 -4.28 -9.17
C LYS A 140 -27.98 -5.19 -7.96
N PRO A 141 -28.95 -5.38 -7.03
CA PRO A 141 -28.76 -6.25 -5.86
C PRO A 141 -28.51 -7.71 -6.27
N ARG A 142 -27.65 -8.41 -5.51
CA ARG A 142 -27.18 -9.76 -5.84
C ARG A 142 -27.24 -10.70 -4.63
N THR A 143 -27.50 -11.97 -4.87
CA THR A 143 -27.56 -12.98 -3.82
C THR A 143 -26.17 -13.29 -3.26
N GLN A 144 -26.09 -13.80 -2.03
CA GLN A 144 -24.81 -14.20 -1.43
C GLN A 144 -24.08 -15.28 -2.25
N THR A 145 -24.81 -16.13 -2.98
CA THR A 145 -24.25 -17.10 -3.95
C THR A 145 -23.55 -16.42 -5.12
N VAL A 146 -24.17 -15.39 -5.70
CA VAL A 146 -23.57 -14.62 -6.82
C VAL A 146 -22.35 -13.84 -6.33
N LEU A 147 -22.48 -13.12 -5.21
CA LEU A 147 -21.38 -12.36 -4.61
C LEU A 147 -20.19 -13.26 -4.20
N ALA A 148 -20.46 -14.49 -3.74
CA ALA A 148 -19.43 -15.47 -3.41
C ALA A 148 -18.61 -15.88 -4.64
N ASN A 149 -19.29 -16.17 -5.75
CA ASN A 149 -18.66 -16.51 -7.03
C ASN A 149 -17.87 -15.32 -7.60
N GLU A 150 -18.50 -14.14 -7.67
CA GLU A 150 -17.86 -12.90 -8.17
C GLU A 150 -16.60 -12.51 -7.38
N ALA A 151 -16.58 -12.76 -6.06
CA ALA A 151 -15.47 -12.39 -5.19
C ALA A 151 -14.42 -13.52 -4.96
N GLY A 152 -14.65 -14.73 -5.49
CA GLY A 152 -13.76 -15.89 -5.28
C GLY A 152 -13.71 -16.37 -3.82
N VAL A 153 -14.84 -16.32 -3.09
CA VAL A 153 -14.93 -16.66 -1.66
C VAL A 153 -16.15 -17.51 -1.33
N THR A 154 -16.24 -18.04 -0.10
CA THR A 154 -17.43 -18.79 0.34
C THR A 154 -18.59 -17.86 0.74
N GLN A 155 -19.83 -18.34 0.65
CA GLN A 155 -21.01 -17.57 1.10
C GLN A 155 -20.93 -17.17 2.59
N GLN A 156 -20.27 -17.97 3.43
CA GLN A 156 -20.01 -17.61 4.83
C GLN A 156 -19.11 -16.37 4.95
N VAL A 157 -18.08 -16.26 4.09
CA VAL A 157 -17.24 -15.05 4.01
C VAL A 157 -18.06 -13.86 3.51
N VAL A 158 -18.97 -14.05 2.54
CA VAL A 158 -19.89 -12.97 2.11
C VAL A 158 -20.75 -12.50 3.28
N HIS A 159 -21.42 -13.40 3.99
CA HIS A 159 -22.29 -13.05 5.12
C HIS A 159 -21.54 -12.30 6.25
N GLN A 160 -20.31 -12.72 6.57
CA GLN A 160 -19.46 -12.03 7.55
C GLN A 160 -18.96 -10.68 7.01
N SER A 161 -18.73 -10.56 5.70
CA SER A 161 -18.23 -9.35 5.06
C SER A 161 -19.29 -8.26 5.01
N LEU A 162 -20.52 -8.60 4.62
CA LEU A 162 -21.67 -7.66 4.54
C LEU A 162 -21.86 -6.90 5.87
N ARG A 163 -22.02 -7.63 6.99
CA ARG A 163 -22.09 -7.08 8.35
C ARG A 163 -20.91 -6.19 8.74
N SER A 164 -19.73 -6.43 8.17
CA SER A 164 -18.52 -5.63 8.43
C SER A 164 -18.35 -4.45 7.46
N LEU A 165 -19.13 -4.40 6.38
CA LEU A 165 -19.15 -3.33 5.38
C LEU A 165 -20.31 -2.34 5.59
N SER A 166 -21.26 -2.64 6.47
CA SER A 166 -22.42 -1.76 6.73
C SER A 166 -22.02 -0.35 7.17
N ARG A 167 -21.03 -0.24 8.06
CA ARG A 167 -20.36 1.02 8.45
C ARG A 167 -19.73 1.82 7.29
N PHE A 168 -19.60 1.21 6.11
CA PHE A 168 -19.07 1.81 4.88
C PHE A 168 -20.13 1.93 3.77
N GLY A 169 -21.43 1.80 4.09
CA GLY A 169 -22.51 2.04 3.14
C GLY A 169 -23.19 0.83 2.54
N VAL A 170 -23.17 -0.33 3.21
CA VAL A 170 -23.87 -1.55 2.76
C VAL A 170 -25.08 -1.84 3.65
N ASP A 171 -26.28 -1.86 3.10
CA ASP A 171 -27.47 -2.39 3.81
C ASP A 171 -27.47 -3.92 3.65
N ASP A 172 -27.33 -4.63 4.77
CA ASP A 172 -27.50 -6.08 4.87
C ASP A 172 -28.63 -6.54 5.81
N ASP A 173 -29.48 -5.60 6.26
CA ASP A 173 -30.76 -5.90 6.91
C ASP A 173 -31.74 -6.49 5.89
N HIS A 174 -31.72 -5.96 4.65
CA HIS A 174 -32.50 -6.47 3.54
C HIS A 174 -31.74 -7.54 2.72
N ARG A 175 -32.51 -8.45 2.08
CA ARG A 175 -31.96 -9.50 1.21
C ARG A 175 -32.64 -9.48 -0.16
N PRO A 176 -31.88 -9.44 -1.27
CA PRO A 176 -30.42 -9.26 -1.37
C PRO A 176 -29.94 -7.91 -0.81
N ALA A 177 -28.70 -7.90 -0.29
CA ALA A 177 -28.05 -6.72 0.27
C ALA A 177 -27.78 -5.65 -0.82
N THR A 178 -27.72 -4.38 -0.41
CA THR A 178 -27.55 -3.23 -1.31
C THR A 178 -26.43 -2.30 -0.85
N VAL A 179 -25.98 -1.38 -1.71
CA VAL A 179 -25.03 -0.32 -1.32
C VAL A 179 -25.77 1.01 -1.35
N THR A 180 -25.86 1.66 -0.20
CA THR A 180 -26.54 2.95 0.00
C THR A 180 -25.58 4.13 -0.06
N HIS A 181 -24.30 3.91 0.25
CA HIS A 181 -23.23 4.90 0.14
C HIS A 181 -22.03 4.34 -0.65
N PRO A 182 -22.16 4.19 -1.98
CA PRO A 182 -21.08 3.66 -2.82
C PRO A 182 -19.83 4.54 -2.79
N GLU A 183 -19.96 5.84 -2.51
CA GLU A 183 -18.85 6.76 -2.32
C GLU A 183 -17.99 6.37 -1.12
N ARG A 184 -18.62 6.01 0.01
CA ARG A 184 -17.91 5.58 1.23
C ARG A 184 -17.30 4.19 1.07
N LEU A 185 -17.95 3.30 0.33
CA LEU A 185 -17.43 1.98 0.04
C LEU A 185 -16.22 2.06 -0.89
N TRP A 186 -16.21 2.95 -1.88
CA TRP A 186 -15.03 3.24 -2.70
C TRP A 186 -13.88 3.80 -1.85
N ASP A 187 -14.16 4.84 -1.06
CA ASP A 187 -13.13 5.51 -0.25
C ASP A 187 -12.51 4.53 0.76
N TYR A 188 -13.31 3.65 1.37
CA TYR A 188 -12.80 2.55 2.19
C TYR A 188 -11.88 1.61 1.39
N LEU A 189 -12.34 1.11 0.24
CA LEU A 189 -11.62 0.07 -0.48
C LEU A 189 -10.32 0.57 -1.14
N VAL A 190 -10.22 1.83 -1.55
CA VAL A 190 -8.97 2.37 -2.09
C VAL A 190 -7.97 2.71 -0.98
N ASN A 191 -8.41 3.27 0.15
CA ASN A 191 -7.51 3.71 1.23
C ASN A 191 -7.08 2.58 2.19
N ASP A 192 -7.98 1.66 2.57
CA ASP A 192 -7.68 0.59 3.54
C ASP A 192 -7.11 -0.69 2.89
N TYR A 193 -7.05 -0.80 1.56
CA TYR A 193 -6.51 -1.99 0.91
C TYR A 193 -4.99 -2.07 1.12
N PRO A 194 -4.46 -3.15 1.74
CA PRO A 194 -3.04 -3.27 2.07
C PRO A 194 -2.19 -3.76 0.89
N GLY A 195 -2.74 -3.70 -0.32
CA GLY A 195 -2.16 -4.26 -1.54
C GLY A 195 -2.37 -5.77 -1.70
N GLY A 196 -2.13 -6.23 -2.93
CA GLY A 196 -2.09 -7.66 -3.25
C GLY A 196 -0.97 -8.42 -2.53
N ARG A 197 0.00 -7.70 -1.94
CA ARG A 197 1.22 -8.24 -1.31
C ARG A 197 1.95 -9.22 -2.26
N GLY A 198 2.46 -10.34 -1.76
CA GLY A 198 3.19 -11.33 -2.56
C GLY A 198 4.53 -10.82 -3.11
N LEU A 199 4.93 -11.38 -4.26
CA LEU A 199 6.17 -11.04 -4.97
C LEU A 199 5.92 -9.89 -5.95
N ARG A 200 6.74 -8.84 -5.89
CA ARG A 200 6.78 -7.73 -6.86
C ARG A 200 8.19 -7.61 -7.43
N ARG A 201 8.33 -7.72 -8.75
CA ARG A 201 9.60 -7.60 -9.47
C ARG A 201 9.58 -6.35 -10.35
N PRO A 202 10.46 -5.36 -10.09
CA PRO A 202 10.56 -4.17 -10.92
C PRO A 202 11.51 -4.42 -12.11
N TRP A 203 11.07 -4.01 -13.30
CA TRP A 203 11.74 -4.20 -14.57
C TRP A 203 11.82 -2.88 -15.35
N THR A 204 12.79 -2.79 -16.26
CA THR A 204 12.92 -1.68 -17.19
C THR A 204 13.37 -2.14 -18.56
N ALA A 205 12.96 -1.39 -19.60
CA ALA A 205 13.40 -1.58 -20.97
C ALA A 205 13.31 -0.23 -21.73
N VAL A 206 14.07 -0.12 -22.82
CA VAL A 206 14.11 1.08 -23.68
C VAL A 206 12.86 1.22 -24.57
N ALA A 207 12.04 0.17 -24.66
CA ALA A 207 10.83 0.17 -25.47
C ALA A 207 9.70 1.00 -24.83
N GLU A 208 8.81 1.54 -25.66
CA GLU A 208 7.61 2.25 -25.19
C GLU A 208 6.73 1.39 -24.29
N LEU A 209 6.07 2.00 -23.31
CA LEU A 209 5.40 1.30 -22.21
C LEU A 209 4.37 0.26 -22.68
N ARG A 210 3.61 0.58 -23.72
CA ARG A 210 2.66 -0.34 -24.35
C ARG A 210 3.37 -1.56 -24.95
N GLU A 211 4.49 -1.36 -25.64
CA GLU A 211 5.26 -2.47 -26.21
C GLU A 211 5.91 -3.32 -25.11
N GLN A 212 6.27 -2.72 -23.97
CA GLN A 212 6.70 -3.47 -22.78
C GLN A 212 5.59 -4.39 -22.25
N VAL A 213 4.37 -3.89 -22.07
CA VAL A 213 3.22 -4.71 -21.66
C VAL A 213 2.97 -5.85 -22.64
N GLU A 214 2.89 -5.54 -23.94
CA GLU A 214 2.68 -6.55 -24.99
C GLU A 214 3.81 -7.59 -25.05
N ARG A 215 5.07 -7.20 -24.78
CA ARG A 215 6.22 -8.12 -24.66
C ARG A 215 6.12 -9.02 -23.43
N ALA A 216 5.74 -8.48 -22.28
CA ALA A 216 5.62 -9.24 -21.04
C ALA A 216 4.45 -10.25 -21.09
N GLN A 217 3.30 -9.86 -21.65
CA GLN A 217 2.19 -10.76 -21.92
C GLN A 217 2.57 -11.90 -22.88
N ARG A 218 3.40 -11.62 -23.90
CA ARG A 218 3.96 -12.65 -24.79
C ARG A 218 4.93 -13.62 -24.09
N VAL A 219 5.53 -13.24 -22.96
CA VAL A 219 6.34 -14.14 -22.12
C VAL A 219 5.47 -14.95 -21.15
N ALA A 220 4.35 -14.39 -20.68
CA ALA A 220 3.39 -15.08 -19.83
C ALA A 220 2.73 -16.29 -20.51
N GLY A 221 2.47 -16.21 -21.82
CA GLY A 221 1.88 -17.30 -22.60
C GLY A 221 0.48 -17.65 -22.09
N ASP A 222 0.28 -18.90 -21.69
CA ASP A 222 -0.98 -19.39 -21.11
C ASP A 222 -1.16 -18.99 -19.62
N THR A 223 -0.18 -18.30 -19.00
CA THR A 223 -0.29 -17.81 -17.63
C THR A 223 -1.30 -16.67 -17.54
N GLU A 224 -2.33 -16.82 -16.71
CA GLU A 224 -3.31 -15.76 -16.48
C GLU A 224 -2.62 -14.47 -15.97
N THR A 225 -2.86 -13.37 -16.67
CA THR A 225 -2.28 -12.05 -16.34
C THR A 225 -3.32 -10.94 -16.45
N LEU A 226 -3.17 -9.90 -15.62
CA LEU A 226 -4.05 -8.74 -15.58
C LEU A 226 -3.22 -7.46 -15.52
N LEU A 227 -3.50 -6.53 -16.42
CA LEU A 227 -2.90 -5.20 -16.43
C LEU A 227 -3.50 -4.32 -15.32
N SER A 228 -2.68 -3.48 -14.71
CA SER A 228 -3.03 -2.57 -13.62
C SER A 228 -2.12 -1.33 -13.66
N GLY A 229 -2.30 -0.42 -12.70
CA GLY A 229 -1.59 0.86 -12.68
C GLY A 229 -2.07 1.79 -13.79
N ASP A 230 -1.18 2.66 -14.26
CA ASP A 230 -1.58 3.71 -15.21
C ASP A 230 -2.17 3.14 -16.50
N SER A 231 -1.61 2.04 -17.01
CA SER A 231 -2.02 1.48 -18.30
C SER A 231 -3.42 0.87 -18.28
N ALA A 232 -3.87 0.31 -17.16
CA ALA A 232 -5.26 -0.09 -17.00
C ALA A 232 -6.17 1.12 -16.76
N ALA A 233 -5.67 2.17 -16.10
CA ALA A 233 -6.42 3.41 -15.92
C ALA A 233 -6.67 4.14 -17.26
N ASP A 234 -5.71 4.07 -18.19
CA ASP A 234 -5.84 4.62 -19.55
C ASP A 234 -6.94 3.91 -20.38
N GLU A 235 -7.19 2.61 -20.12
CA GLU A 235 -8.32 1.88 -20.72
C GLU A 235 -9.66 2.14 -20.01
N ILE A 236 -9.67 2.37 -18.69
CA ILE A 236 -10.90 2.50 -17.89
C ILE A 236 -11.44 3.95 -17.86
N ALA A 237 -10.54 4.92 -17.65
CA ALA A 237 -10.82 6.35 -17.46
C ALA A 237 -9.56 7.20 -17.80
N PRO A 238 -9.19 7.33 -19.10
CA PRO A 238 -7.96 8.00 -19.52
C PRO A 238 -7.89 9.46 -19.05
N TRP A 239 -6.76 9.84 -18.45
CA TRP A 239 -6.57 11.16 -17.82
C TRP A 239 -5.11 11.63 -17.80
N ARG A 240 -4.18 10.80 -17.31
CA ARG A 240 -2.74 11.09 -17.24
C ARG A 240 -1.96 10.21 -18.22
N ARG A 241 -0.79 10.67 -18.66
CA ARG A 241 0.16 9.81 -19.39
C ARG A 241 0.63 8.70 -18.46
N SER A 242 0.65 7.48 -18.98
CA SER A 242 1.19 6.33 -18.25
C SER A 242 2.71 6.45 -18.05
N ARG A 243 3.17 6.14 -16.85
CA ARG A 243 4.59 6.13 -16.43
C ARG A 243 5.03 4.77 -15.86
N LEU A 244 4.09 4.04 -15.25
CA LEU A 244 4.30 2.70 -14.73
C LEU A 244 3.17 1.76 -15.16
N ALA A 245 3.51 0.64 -15.78
CA ALA A 245 2.62 -0.48 -15.99
C ALA A 245 2.81 -1.51 -14.87
N VAL A 246 1.72 -2.08 -14.35
CA VAL A 246 1.76 -3.17 -13.37
C VAL A 246 1.07 -4.38 -13.98
N LEU A 247 1.77 -5.50 -14.12
CA LEU A 247 1.23 -6.76 -14.63
C LEU A 247 1.10 -7.77 -13.48
N TYR A 248 -0.12 -8.00 -13.02
CA TYR A 248 -0.41 -9.13 -12.14
C TYR A 248 -0.33 -10.43 -12.93
N ALA A 249 0.24 -11.47 -12.33
CA ALA A 249 0.39 -12.81 -12.92
C ALA A 249 0.03 -13.88 -11.90
N ALA A 250 -0.63 -14.95 -12.34
CA ALA A 250 -1.00 -16.08 -11.48
C ALA A 250 0.21 -16.89 -10.98
N SER A 251 1.33 -16.82 -11.71
CA SER A 251 2.63 -17.39 -11.35
C SER A 251 3.77 -16.44 -11.71
N ASP A 252 4.97 -16.75 -11.22
CA ASP A 252 6.17 -15.94 -11.44
C ASP A 252 6.63 -15.95 -12.92
N LEU A 253 7.10 -14.80 -13.41
CA LEU A 253 7.55 -14.62 -14.79
C LEU A 253 9.04 -14.19 -14.83
N ASP A 254 9.80 -14.79 -15.73
CA ASP A 254 11.16 -14.37 -16.06
C ASP A 254 11.16 -13.52 -17.34
N LEU A 255 11.36 -12.21 -17.18
CA LEU A 255 11.43 -11.27 -18.30
C LEU A 255 12.89 -10.98 -18.75
N SER A 256 13.90 -11.62 -18.15
CA SER A 256 15.32 -11.30 -18.32
C SER A 256 15.81 -11.34 -19.77
N ALA A 257 15.19 -12.15 -20.63
CA ALA A 257 15.51 -12.24 -22.05
C ALA A 257 15.19 -10.96 -22.86
N ARG A 258 14.40 -10.02 -22.31
CA ARG A 258 13.98 -8.77 -22.99
C ARG A 258 13.94 -7.52 -22.10
N PHE A 259 14.18 -7.66 -20.80
CA PHE A 259 14.10 -6.60 -19.80
C PHE A 259 15.28 -6.69 -18.83
N ALA A 260 15.77 -5.55 -18.38
CA ALA A 260 16.67 -5.49 -17.22
C ALA A 260 15.83 -5.44 -15.94
N PRO A 261 16.24 -6.11 -14.84
CA PRO A 261 15.76 -5.76 -13.50
C PRO A 261 16.03 -4.26 -13.25
N ALA A 262 15.11 -3.56 -12.59
CA ALA A 262 15.33 -2.15 -12.29
C ALA A 262 16.31 -1.99 -11.11
N ASP A 263 17.33 -1.14 -11.28
CA ASP A 263 18.32 -0.86 -10.25
C ASP A 263 17.71 -0.17 -9.01
N PRO A 264 18.24 -0.41 -7.79
CA PRO A 264 17.79 0.27 -6.58
C PRO A 264 17.87 1.81 -6.72
N GLY A 265 16.72 2.48 -6.60
CA GLY A 265 16.60 3.93 -6.75
C GLY A 265 16.27 4.42 -8.17
N VAL A 266 16.21 3.52 -9.16
CA VAL A 266 15.66 3.81 -10.49
C VAL A 266 14.17 3.44 -10.50
N ALA A 267 13.33 4.32 -11.07
CA ALA A 267 11.92 4.01 -11.25
C ALA A 267 11.76 2.97 -12.38
N PRO A 268 11.07 1.82 -12.15
CA PRO A 268 10.77 0.86 -13.19
C PRO A 268 9.73 1.44 -14.15
N THR A 269 9.75 0.95 -15.39
CA THR A 269 8.64 1.16 -16.33
C THR A 269 7.61 0.05 -16.24
N LEU A 270 8.00 -1.16 -15.82
CA LEU A 270 7.11 -2.31 -15.65
C LEU A 270 7.34 -2.98 -14.29
N GLU A 271 6.27 -3.33 -13.56
CA GLU A 271 6.33 -4.24 -12.41
C GLU A 271 5.53 -5.52 -12.71
N VAL A 272 6.11 -6.69 -12.43
CA VAL A 272 5.38 -7.97 -12.41
C VAL A 272 5.02 -8.32 -10.97
N VAL A 273 3.77 -8.73 -10.73
CA VAL A 273 3.23 -8.99 -9.38
C VAL A 273 2.56 -10.36 -9.31
N VAL A 274 3.08 -11.25 -8.45
CA VAL A 274 2.40 -12.48 -8.04
C VAL A 274 1.78 -12.25 -6.66
N PRO A 275 0.46 -12.06 -6.54
CA PRO A 275 -0.16 -11.59 -5.30
C PRO A 275 -0.31 -12.69 -4.22
N ASP A 276 -0.24 -12.28 -2.94
CA ASP A 276 -0.76 -13.10 -1.82
C ASP A 276 -2.31 -13.06 -1.78
N ASP A 277 -2.94 -12.03 -2.37
CA ASP A 277 -4.41 -11.89 -2.44
C ASP A 277 -5.01 -12.82 -3.51
N PRO A 278 -5.72 -13.89 -3.13
CA PRO A 278 -6.29 -14.85 -4.08
C PRO A 278 -7.51 -14.31 -4.83
N THR A 279 -8.03 -13.13 -4.45
CA THR A 279 -9.32 -12.64 -4.94
C THR A 279 -9.19 -11.71 -6.15
N ILE A 280 -7.98 -11.24 -6.51
CA ILE A 280 -7.76 -10.27 -7.60
C ILE A 280 -8.29 -10.80 -8.94
N PHE A 281 -7.97 -12.04 -9.31
CA PHE A 281 -8.40 -12.62 -10.59
C PHE A 281 -9.92 -12.83 -10.68
N ALA A 282 -10.54 -13.42 -9.65
CA ALA A 282 -11.99 -13.64 -9.60
C ALA A 282 -12.79 -12.33 -9.70
N THR A 283 -12.37 -11.31 -8.94
CA THR A 283 -13.00 -9.98 -8.97
C THR A 283 -12.79 -9.24 -10.29
N ALA A 284 -11.61 -9.34 -10.90
CA ALA A 284 -11.35 -8.80 -12.24
C ALA A 284 -12.27 -9.46 -13.30
N ALA A 285 -12.42 -10.79 -13.26
CA ALA A 285 -13.35 -11.53 -14.10
C ALA A 285 -14.81 -11.10 -13.89
N ALA A 286 -15.22 -10.82 -12.65
CA ALA A 286 -16.56 -10.30 -12.37
C ALA A 286 -16.81 -8.90 -12.97
N TRP A 287 -15.78 -8.05 -13.07
CA TRP A 287 -15.85 -6.68 -13.61
C TRP A 287 -15.78 -6.58 -15.14
N ALA A 288 -15.38 -7.66 -15.83
CA ALA A 288 -15.29 -7.70 -17.29
C ALA A 288 -16.54 -8.32 -17.95
N ASP A 289 -16.87 -7.86 -19.16
CA ASP A 289 -17.93 -8.45 -20.01
C ASP A 289 -17.41 -9.65 -20.84
N GLY A 290 -16.45 -10.40 -20.30
CA GLY A 290 -15.73 -11.49 -20.98
C GLY A 290 -14.45 -11.89 -20.23
N PRO A 291 -13.48 -12.57 -20.88
CA PRO A 291 -12.17 -12.85 -20.29
C PRO A 291 -11.50 -11.55 -19.85
N SER A 292 -11.12 -11.44 -18.58
CA SER A 292 -10.52 -10.19 -18.09
C SER A 292 -9.09 -10.03 -18.56
N ARG A 293 -8.72 -8.78 -18.82
CA ARG A 293 -7.36 -8.34 -19.21
C ARG A 293 -6.83 -7.24 -18.28
N LEU A 294 -7.70 -6.65 -17.47
CA LEU A 294 -7.41 -5.57 -16.53
C LEU A 294 -7.79 -6.02 -15.12
N THR A 295 -7.15 -5.48 -14.09
CA THR A 295 -7.71 -5.57 -12.73
C THR A 295 -9.00 -4.75 -12.63
N ASP A 296 -9.81 -4.99 -11.60
CA ASP A 296 -10.98 -4.14 -11.37
C ASP A 296 -10.56 -2.68 -11.03
N PRO A 297 -11.45 -1.69 -11.22
CA PRO A 297 -11.08 -0.29 -11.06
C PRO A 297 -10.57 0.10 -9.66
N ILE A 298 -10.89 -0.66 -8.61
CA ILE A 298 -10.40 -0.37 -7.25
C ILE A 298 -8.92 -0.80 -7.14
N ILE A 299 -8.54 -1.96 -7.69
CA ILE A 299 -7.13 -2.39 -7.71
C ILE A 299 -6.31 -1.52 -8.66
N THR A 300 -6.89 -1.11 -9.80
CA THR A 300 -6.27 -0.13 -10.68
C THR A 300 -6.06 1.21 -9.96
N ALA A 301 -7.10 1.77 -9.32
CA ALA A 301 -6.97 3.00 -8.53
C ALA A 301 -5.98 2.86 -7.37
N TRP A 302 -5.92 1.69 -6.73
CA TRP A 302 -4.93 1.39 -5.71
C TRP A 302 -3.51 1.47 -6.27
N GLU A 303 -3.18 0.88 -7.42
CA GLU A 303 -1.86 1.04 -8.04
C GLU A 303 -1.59 2.48 -8.48
N VAL A 304 -2.54 3.15 -9.14
CA VAL A 304 -2.39 4.55 -9.58
C VAL A 304 -2.11 5.51 -8.41
N SER A 305 -2.71 5.30 -7.23
CA SER A 305 -2.44 6.10 -6.03
C SER A 305 -0.97 6.06 -5.52
N ARG A 306 -0.14 5.18 -6.09
CA ARG A 306 1.30 5.05 -5.85
C ARG A 306 2.14 5.15 -7.12
N SER A 307 1.51 5.32 -8.27
CA SER A 307 2.23 5.66 -9.49
C SER A 307 2.89 7.03 -9.34
N PRO A 308 4.16 7.23 -9.79
CA PRO A 308 4.83 8.51 -9.63
C PRO A 308 4.16 9.62 -10.44
N GLY A 309 4.26 10.86 -9.96
CA GLY A 309 3.75 12.07 -10.61
C GLY A 309 2.66 12.79 -9.82
N PRO A 310 2.53 14.13 -9.95
CA PRO A 310 1.57 14.92 -9.17
C PRO A 310 0.10 14.67 -9.59
N ASP A 311 -0.10 14.24 -10.84
CA ASP A 311 -1.38 13.91 -11.47
C ASP A 311 -1.96 12.53 -11.07
N ALA A 312 -1.27 11.78 -10.20
CA ALA A 312 -1.71 10.48 -9.71
C ALA A 312 -3.06 10.55 -8.97
N ARG A 313 -3.28 11.60 -8.17
CA ARG A 313 -4.53 11.77 -7.41
C ARG A 313 -5.72 12.00 -8.34
N ASP A 314 -5.58 12.93 -9.28
CA ASP A 314 -6.65 13.29 -10.21
C ASP A 314 -7.07 12.08 -11.06
N ALA A 315 -6.13 11.20 -11.42
CA ALA A 315 -6.42 9.95 -12.11
C ALA A 315 -7.20 8.94 -11.23
N VAL A 316 -6.95 8.89 -9.92
CA VAL A 316 -7.77 8.12 -8.97
C VAL A 316 -9.18 8.69 -8.87
N GLU A 317 -9.34 10.02 -8.88
CA GLU A 317 -10.67 10.65 -8.89
C GLU A 317 -11.43 10.36 -10.21
N ARG A 318 -10.75 10.33 -11.38
CA ARG A 318 -11.40 9.90 -12.64
C ARG A 318 -11.86 8.44 -12.61
N LEU A 319 -11.10 7.54 -11.98
CA LEU A 319 -11.53 6.15 -11.76
C LEU A 319 -12.73 6.08 -10.79
N ARG A 320 -12.76 6.93 -9.76
CA ARG A 320 -13.87 7.08 -8.80
C ARG A 320 -15.15 7.55 -9.51
N GLU A 321 -15.10 8.66 -10.23
CA GLU A 321 -16.21 9.17 -11.08
C GLU A 321 -16.71 8.09 -12.05
N ARG A 322 -15.80 7.38 -12.73
CA ARG A 322 -16.13 6.33 -13.70
C ARG A 322 -16.86 5.13 -13.09
N VAL A 323 -16.63 4.82 -11.82
CA VAL A 323 -17.37 3.80 -11.07
C VAL A 323 -18.68 4.36 -10.50
N LEU A 324 -18.64 5.51 -9.84
CA LEU A 324 -19.81 6.10 -9.17
C LEU A 324 -20.89 6.58 -10.14
N SER A 325 -20.54 6.95 -11.37
CA SER A 325 -21.53 7.23 -12.44
C SER A 325 -22.50 6.07 -12.71
N ARG A 326 -22.10 4.81 -12.43
CA ARG A 326 -22.98 3.62 -12.52
C ARG A 326 -24.05 3.56 -11.42
N TRP A 327 -23.95 4.42 -10.41
CA TRP A 327 -24.84 4.56 -9.26
C TRP A 327 -25.67 5.84 -9.29
N GLY A 328 -25.50 6.69 -10.32
CA GLY A 328 -26.13 8.02 -10.38
C GLY A 328 -25.49 9.05 -9.44
N VAL A 329 -24.32 8.75 -8.88
CA VAL A 329 -23.51 9.66 -8.06
C VAL A 329 -22.39 10.22 -8.93
N ALA A 330 -22.30 11.53 -9.05
CA ALA A 330 -21.27 12.28 -9.76
C ALA A 330 -20.70 13.36 -8.82
#